data_AF-C4K1X9-F1
#
_entry.id   AF-C4K1X9-F1
#
_cell.length_a   1.000
_cell.length_b   1.000
_cell.length_c   1.000
_cell.angle_alpha   90.00
_cell.angle_beta   90.00
_cell.angle_gamma   90.00
#
_symmetry.space_group_name_H-M   'P 1'
#
loop_
_entity.id
_entity.type
_entity.pdbx_description
1 polymer ?
#
loop_
_entity_poly.entity_id
_entity_poly.type
_entity_poly.pdbx_seq_one_letter_code
_entity_poly.pdbx_strand_id
1 'polypeptide(L)'
;MNNSEFSKIAETTIAYIAEKIEEQDKEASIDVDLQGDILNLDTDKGVYVINKQSAAKEIWLSSPVSGPYHFCYEQGKWTNRAGLELMAILTEELNIKFDTRPT
;
A
#
# COMPACT_ATOMS: atom_id res chain seq x y z
N MET A 1 17.20 8.32 -5.69
CA MET A 1 17.02 7.29 -4.66
C MET A 1 17.85 6.05 -4.98
N ASN A 2 18.75 5.65 -4.09
CA ASN A 2 19.51 4.39 -4.24
C ASN A 2 18.65 3.17 -3.83
N ASN A 3 19.13 1.95 -4.04
CA ASN A 3 18.32 0.74 -3.81
C ASN A 3 18.02 0.51 -2.32
N SER A 4 18.97 0.75 -1.42
CA SER A 4 18.78 0.58 0.02
C SER A 4 17.80 1.59 0.60
N GLU A 5 17.88 2.84 0.13
CA GLU A 5 16.96 3.93 0.47
C GLU A 5 15.53 3.60 0.00
N PHE A 6 15.38 3.16 -1.26
CA PHE A 6 14.10 2.68 -1.77
C PHE A 6 13.53 1.54 -0.93
N SER A 7 14.35 0.52 -0.64
CA SER A 7 13.91 -0.67 0.10
C SER A 7 13.33 -0.27 1.45
N LYS A 8 14.05 0.57 2.19
CA LYS A 8 13.61 1.09 3.48
C LYS A 8 12.29 1.86 3.37
N ILE A 9 12.17 2.79 2.42
CA ILE A 9 10.96 3.60 2.25
C ILE A 9 9.76 2.71 1.89
N ALA A 10 9.95 1.74 1.00
CA ALA A 10 8.88 0.82 0.59
C ALA A 10 8.45 -0.12 1.74
N GLU A 11 9.41 -0.71 2.46
CA GLU A 11 9.14 -1.55 3.63
C GLU A 11 8.39 -0.78 4.72
N THR A 12 8.87 0.43 5.07
CA THR A 12 8.19 1.30 6.03
C THR A 12 6.78 1.68 5.57
N THR A 13 6.58 1.95 4.28
CA THR A 13 5.25 2.26 3.73
C THR A 13 4.30 1.08 3.88
N ILE A 14 4.72 -0.13 3.51
CA ILE A 14 3.86 -1.33 3.56
C ILE A 14 3.53 -1.68 5.02
N ALA A 15 4.51 -1.64 5.91
CA ALA A 15 4.29 -1.86 7.34
C ALA A 15 3.31 -0.84 7.94
N TYR A 16 3.44 0.44 7.55
CA TYR A 16 2.52 1.50 7.96
C TYR A 16 1.09 1.27 7.48
N ILE A 17 0.90 0.78 6.24
CA ILE A 17 -0.44 0.45 5.73
C ILE A 17 -1.07 -0.65 6.59
N ALA A 18 -0.33 -1.73 6.85
CA ALA A 18 -0.80 -2.84 7.68
C ALA A 18 -1.19 -2.35 9.10
N GLU A 19 -0.30 -1.63 9.77
CA GLU A 19 -0.53 -1.07 11.11
C GLU A 19 -1.78 -0.17 11.15
N LYS A 20 -1.93 0.73 10.18
CA LYS A 20 -3.08 1.65 10.15
C LYS A 20 -4.41 0.95 9.91
N ILE A 21 -4.41 -0.15 9.17
CA ILE A 21 -5.61 -0.98 8.98
C ILE A 21 -5.96 -1.66 10.31
N GLU A 22 -5.01 -2.36 10.94
CA GLU A 22 -5.22 -3.01 12.24
C GLU A 22 -5.68 -2.03 13.33
N GLU A 23 -5.16 -0.81 13.31
CA GLU A 23 -5.56 0.25 14.26
C GLU A 23 -6.99 0.73 14.04
N GLN A 24 -7.48 0.82 12.80
CA GLN A 24 -8.74 1.49 12.46
C GLN A 24 -9.90 0.52 12.17
N ASP A 25 -9.61 -0.69 11.70
CA ASP A 25 -10.61 -1.73 11.43
C ASP A 25 -11.08 -2.40 12.73
N LYS A 26 -11.91 -1.69 13.49
CA LYS A 26 -12.43 -2.16 14.79
C LYS A 26 -13.33 -3.38 14.69
N GLU A 27 -13.88 -3.65 13.51
CA GLU A 27 -14.76 -4.79 13.27
C GLU A 27 -13.99 -6.05 12.88
N ALA A 28 -12.67 -5.96 12.69
CA ALA A 28 -11.83 -7.05 12.18
C ALA A 28 -12.43 -7.65 10.89
N SER A 29 -12.87 -6.76 10.01
CA SER A 29 -13.47 -7.08 8.72
C SER A 29 -12.43 -7.34 7.63
N ILE A 30 -11.19 -6.91 7.85
CA ILE A 30 -10.05 -7.07 6.96
C ILE A 30 -9.03 -8.01 7.62
N ASP A 31 -8.74 -9.14 6.98
CA ASP A 31 -7.64 -10.01 7.40
C ASP A 31 -6.32 -9.48 6.83
N VAL A 32 -5.41 -9.07 7.71
CA VAL A 32 -4.15 -8.42 7.37
C VAL A 32 -3.02 -9.44 7.48
N ASP A 33 -2.39 -9.77 6.36
CA ASP A 33 -1.30 -10.73 6.30
C ASP A 33 -0.06 -10.13 5.61
N LEU A 34 0.92 -9.73 6.42
CA LEU A 34 2.20 -9.19 5.95
C LEU A 34 3.29 -10.28 5.94
N GLN A 35 3.64 -10.74 4.75
CA GLN A 35 4.70 -11.73 4.52
C GLN A 35 5.91 -11.09 3.82
N GLY A 36 6.87 -10.62 4.62
CA GLY A 36 8.06 -9.96 4.12
C GLY A 36 7.72 -8.67 3.38
N ASP A 37 7.78 -8.70 2.05
CA ASP A 37 7.58 -7.56 1.16
C ASP A 37 6.19 -7.53 0.49
N ILE A 38 5.31 -8.45 0.88
CA ILE A 38 3.97 -8.63 0.32
C ILE A 38 2.96 -8.51 1.45
N LEU A 39 2.01 -7.60 1.29
CA LEU A 39 0.85 -7.42 2.15
C LEU A 39 -0.40 -7.91 1.42
N ASN A 40 -1.04 -8.94 1.95
CA ASN A 40 -2.35 -9.38 1.52
C ASN A 40 -3.41 -8.80 2.47
N LEU A 41 -4.50 -8.30 1.91
CA LEU A 41 -5.67 -7.85 2.66
C LEU A 41 -6.88 -8.61 2.15
N ASP A 42 -7.38 -9.57 2.94
CA ASP A 42 -8.63 -10.26 2.62
C ASP A 42 -9.81 -9.42 3.09
N THR A 43 -10.75 -9.15 2.18
CA THR A 43 -11.91 -8.29 2.44
C THR A 43 -13.15 -8.91 1.82
N ASP A 44 -14.33 -8.41 2.20
CA ASP A 44 -15.61 -8.77 1.58
C ASP A 44 -15.66 -8.50 0.06
N LYS A 45 -14.86 -7.55 -0.43
CA LYS A 45 -14.72 -7.20 -1.86
C LYS A 45 -13.71 -8.09 -2.59
N GLY A 46 -12.99 -8.96 -1.90
CA GLY A 46 -11.91 -9.80 -2.42
C GLY A 46 -10.54 -9.42 -1.85
N VAL A 47 -9.49 -10.01 -2.41
CA VAL A 47 -8.13 -9.89 -1.87
C VAL A 47 -7.35 -8.78 -2.57
N TYR A 48 -6.84 -7.84 -1.78
CA TYR A 48 -5.85 -6.85 -2.21
C TYR A 48 -4.46 -7.43 -2.01
N VAL A 49 -3.57 -7.18 -2.97
CA VAL A 49 -2.14 -7.52 -2.84
C VAL A 49 -1.31 -6.27 -3.05
N ILE A 50 -0.57 -5.86 -2.02
CA ILE A 50 0.34 -4.72 -2.07
C ILE A 50 1.76 -5.25 -1.91
N ASN A 51 2.67 -4.98 -2.85
CA ASN A 51 4.02 -5.51 -2.75
C ASN A 51 5.14 -4.60 -3.26
N LYS A 52 6.32 -4.75 -2.66
CA LYS A 52 7.55 -4.03 -3.06
C LYS A 52 8.16 -4.66 -4.30
N GLN A 53 8.51 -3.82 -5.28
CA GLN A 53 9.17 -4.24 -6.52
C GLN A 53 10.55 -3.58 -6.64
N SER A 54 11.55 -4.21 -6.02
CA SER A 54 12.91 -3.69 -5.89
C SER A 54 13.60 -3.38 -7.22
N ALA A 55 13.35 -4.17 -8.27
CA ALA A 55 13.94 -3.95 -9.59
C ALA A 55 13.39 -2.69 -10.28
N ALA A 56 12.08 -2.46 -10.16
CA ALA A 56 11.40 -1.30 -10.73
C ALA A 56 11.46 -0.05 -9.83
N LYS A 57 11.78 -0.22 -8.54
CA LYS A 57 11.63 0.79 -7.49
C LYS A 57 10.20 1.30 -7.36
N GLU A 58 9.27 0.36 -7.35
CA GLU A 58 7.83 0.63 -7.27
C GLU A 58 7.19 -0.14 -6.11
N ILE A 59 6.02 0.33 -5.67
CA ILE A 59 5.04 -0.50 -4.97
C ILE A 59 3.95 -0.82 -5.98
N TRP A 60 3.54 -2.07 -6.04
CA TRP A 60 2.39 -2.49 -6.84
C TRP A 60 1.19 -2.77 -5.94
N LEU A 61 0.01 -2.49 -6.46
CA LEU A 61 -1.27 -2.83 -5.85
C LEU A 61 -2.06 -3.65 -6.87
N SER A 62 -2.56 -4.81 -6.48
CA SER A 62 -3.66 -5.49 -7.15
C SER A 62 -4.92 -5.24 -6.33
N SER A 63 -5.79 -4.33 -6.79
CA SER A 63 -7.09 -4.09 -6.15
C SER A 63 -8.17 -4.98 -6.79
N PRO A 64 -8.99 -5.69 -5.99
CA PRO A 64 -10.16 -6.41 -6.50
C PRO A 64 -11.30 -5.46 -6.94
N VAL A 65 -11.24 -4.17 -6.57
CA VAL A 65 -12.27 -3.17 -6.89
C VAL A 65 -11.94 -2.44 -8.19
N SER A 66 -10.69 -2.01 -8.35
CA SER A 66 -10.30 -1.06 -9.41
C SER A 66 -9.14 -1.54 -10.28
N GLY A 67 -8.55 -2.69 -9.96
CA GLY A 67 -7.52 -3.36 -10.76
C GLY A 67 -6.08 -3.06 -10.33
N PRO A 68 -5.10 -3.35 -11.20
CA PRO A 68 -3.69 -3.23 -10.85
C PRO A 68 -3.15 -1.80 -11.04
N TYR A 69 -2.29 -1.38 -10.12
CA TYR A 69 -1.56 -0.11 -10.18
C TYR A 69 -0.10 -0.29 -9.80
N HIS A 70 0.76 0.52 -10.40
CA HIS A 70 2.19 0.60 -10.07
C HIS A 70 2.53 2.03 -9.68
N PHE A 71 3.16 2.21 -8.52
CA PHE A 71 3.45 3.51 -7.94
C PHE A 71 4.95 3.73 -7.79
N CYS A 72 5.42 4.89 -8.23
CA CYS A 72 6.77 5.39 -7.97
C CYS A 72 6.74 6.30 -6.74
N TYR A 73 7.84 6.31 -5.99
CA TYR A 73 8.01 7.24 -4.88
C TYR A 73 8.62 8.56 -5.34
N GLU A 74 7.85 9.64 -5.22
CA GLU A 74 8.30 11.00 -5.51
C GLU A 74 7.81 11.97 -4.42
N GLN A 75 8.72 12.81 -3.90
CA GLN A 75 8.38 13.92 -2.98
C GLN A 75 7.53 13.51 -1.75
N GLY A 76 7.77 12.32 -1.21
CA GLY A 76 7.06 11.82 -0.04
C GLY A 76 5.79 11.01 -0.33
N LYS A 77 5.48 10.74 -1.61
CA LYS A 77 4.24 10.11 -2.04
C LYS A 77 4.46 8.97 -3.01
N TRP A 78 3.56 7.99 -2.97
CA TRP A 78 3.47 6.90 -3.95
C TRP A 78 2.43 7.25 -5.00
N THR A 79 2.87 7.58 -6.21
CA THR A 79 2.00 8.01 -7.31
C THR A 79 2.22 7.18 -8.56
N ASN A 80 1.15 6.93 -9.31
CA ASN A 80 1.22 6.25 -10.60
C ASN A 80 1.33 7.26 -11.76
N ARG A 81 1.51 6.74 -12.99
CA ARG A 81 1.65 7.58 -14.20
C ARG A 81 0.40 8.40 -14.56
N ALA A 82 -0.76 8.01 -14.04
CA ALA A 82 -2.02 8.73 -14.22
C ALA A 82 -2.23 9.81 -13.13
N GLY A 83 -1.29 9.95 -12.17
CA GLY A 83 -1.38 10.91 -11.08
C GLY A 83 -2.23 10.43 -9.89
N LEU A 84 -2.63 9.16 -9.85
CA LEU A 84 -3.33 8.59 -8.70
C LEU A 84 -2.34 8.25 -7.58
N GLU A 85 -2.75 8.43 -6.33
CA GLU A 85 -1.95 8.19 -5.14
C GLU A 85 -2.38 6.89 -4.45
N LEU A 86 -1.41 6.04 -4.06
CA LEU A 86 -1.66 4.76 -3.38
C LEU A 86 -2.55 4.92 -2.14
N MET A 87 -2.20 5.87 -1.26
CA MET A 87 -2.94 6.09 -0.02
C MET A 87 -4.37 6.58 -0.27
N ALA A 88 -4.57 7.41 -1.31
CA ALA A 88 -5.90 7.89 -1.67
C ALA A 88 -6.80 6.76 -2.18
N ILE A 89 -6.25 5.87 -3.01
CA ILE A 89 -6.96 4.67 -3.51
C ILE A 89 -7.35 3.77 -2.33
N LEU A 90 -6.39 3.41 -1.48
CA LEU A 90 -6.66 2.55 -0.32
C LEU A 90 -7.65 3.18 0.66
N THR A 91 -7.58 4.50 0.87
CA THR A 91 -8.55 5.21 1.72
C THR A 91 -9.96 5.14 1.17
N GLU A 92 -10.14 5.32 -0.13
CA GLU A 92 -11.46 5.24 -0.76
C GLU A 92 -12.01 3.80 -0.73
N GLU A 93 -11.16 2.82 -1.02
CA GLU A 93 -11.60 1.43 -1.22
C GLU A 93 -11.81 0.66 0.09
N LEU A 94 -10.96 0.92 1.09
CA LEU A 94 -10.99 0.25 2.40
C LEU A 94 -11.69 1.08 3.49
N ASN A 95 -12.02 2.35 3.22
CA ASN A 95 -12.55 3.28 4.22
C ASN A 95 -11.62 3.47 5.45
N ILE A 96 -10.30 3.35 5.24
CA ILE A 96 -9.25 3.55 6.26
C ILE A 96 -8.51 4.86 5.98
N LYS A 97 -8.28 5.70 6.99
CA LYS A 97 -7.54 6.95 6.79
C LYS A 97 -6.04 6.72 6.87
N PHE A 98 -5.33 7.06 5.81
CA PHE A 98 -3.87 7.06 5.79
C PHE A 98 -3.33 8.49 5.68
N ASP A 99 -2.31 8.81 6.47
CA ASP A 99 -1.46 9.96 6.22
C ASP A 99 -0.77 9.88 4.86
N THR A 100 -0.80 10.98 4.11
CA THR A 100 -0.22 11.08 2.76
C THR A 100 1.31 11.10 2.73
N ARG A 101 1.96 11.11 3.91
CA ARG A 101 3.42 11.10 4.11
C ARG A 101 3.77 10.33 5.38
N PRO A 102 3.75 8.98 5.35
CA PRO A 102 4.30 8.22 6.46
C PRO A 102 5.80 8.55 6.58
N THR A 103 6.22 8.92 7.78
CA THR A 103 7.59 9.37 8.13
C THR A 103 8.61 8.25 8.04
#